data_AF-D4LYH4-F1
#
_entry.id   AF-D4LYH4-F1
#
_cell.length_a   1.000
_cell.length_b   1.000
_cell.length_c   1.000
_cell.angle_alpha   90.00
_cell.angle_beta   90.00
_cell.angle_gamma   90.00
#
_symmetry.space_group_name_H-M   'P 1'
#
loop_
_entity.id
_entity.type
_entity.pdbx_description
1 polymer ?
#
loop_
_entity_poly.entity_id
_entity_poly.type
_entity_poly.pdbx_seq_one_letter_code
_entity_poly.pdbx_strand_id
1 'polypeptide(L)'
;MKDTYQNEFQKEKKMLSLLFTICMIWFVGKFFIFGLKASWGIMKLLCTVIFFPVILIGMVVGGLMYIAFPLLLIGGIIALVTSRS
;
A
#
# COMPACT_ATOMS: atom_id res chain seq x y z
N MET A 1 44.19 26.91 -17.69
CA MET A 1 43.80 27.70 -16.50
C MET A 1 42.29 27.90 -16.36
N LYS A 2 41.52 27.95 -17.46
CA LYS A 2 40.03 28.02 -17.41
C LYS A 2 39.39 26.68 -17.04
N ASP A 3 40.07 25.60 -17.39
CA ASP A 3 39.76 24.20 -17.17
C ASP A 3 39.58 23.88 -15.67
N THR A 4 40.48 24.33 -14.80
CA THR A 4 40.35 24.13 -13.34
C THR A 4 39.10 24.80 -12.75
N TYR A 5 38.70 25.97 -13.24
CA TYR A 5 37.51 26.70 -12.76
C TYR A 5 36.21 26.04 -13.22
N GLN A 6 36.17 25.53 -14.45
CA GLN A 6 35.04 24.75 -14.96
C GLN A 6 34.86 23.45 -14.16
N ASN A 7 35.96 22.81 -13.75
CA ASN A 7 35.92 21.61 -12.92
C ASN A 7 35.40 21.90 -11.50
N GLU A 8 35.81 23.01 -10.88
CA GLU A 8 35.32 23.43 -9.55
C GLU A 8 33.83 23.83 -9.60
N PHE A 9 33.39 24.53 -10.65
CA PHE A 9 31.97 24.88 -10.83
C PHE A 9 31.10 23.64 -11.13
N GLN A 10 31.61 22.67 -11.91
CA GLN A 10 30.94 21.38 -12.13
C GLN A 10 30.91 20.51 -10.87
N LYS A 11 31.95 20.57 -10.05
CA LYS A 11 32.03 19.85 -8.77
C LYS A 11 31.00 20.38 -7.77
N GLU A 12 30.81 21.70 -7.69
CA GLU A 12 29.75 22.33 -6.90
C GLU A 12 28.34 21.91 -7.37
N LYS A 13 28.09 21.92 -8.69
CA LYS A 13 26.80 21.45 -9.24
C LYS A 13 26.56 19.96 -8.98
N LYS A 14 27.61 19.14 -9.05
CA LYS A 14 27.53 17.71 -8.67
C LYS A 14 27.18 17.53 -7.19
N MET A 15 27.78 18.31 -6.29
CA MET A 15 27.49 18.21 -4.85
C MET A 15 26.04 18.61 -4.53
N LEU A 16 25.54 19.70 -5.13
CA LEU A 16 24.16 20.15 -4.93
C LEU A 16 23.12 19.18 -5.50
N SER A 17 23.35 18.62 -6.69
CA SER A 17 22.46 17.60 -7.29
C SER A 17 22.41 16.32 -6.45
N LEU A 18 23.52 15.89 -5.87
CA LEU A 18 23.56 14.71 -5.00
C LEU A 18 22.79 14.95 -3.70
N LEU A 19 22.98 16.11 -3.08
CA LEU A 19 22.27 16.47 -1.84
C LEU A 19 20.76 16.59 -2.07
N PHE A 20 20.36 17.19 -3.20
CA PHE A 20 18.96 17.30 -3.61
C PHE A 20 18.33 15.92 -3.87
N THR A 21 19.05 15.02 -4.56
CA THR A 21 18.57 13.65 -4.86
C THR A 21 18.42 12.83 -3.57
N ILE A 22 19.40 12.88 -2.67
CA ILE A 22 19.34 12.19 -1.37
C ILE A 22 18.21 12.74 -0.50
N CYS A 23 17.99 14.06 -0.49
CA CYS A 23 16.90 14.68 0.26
C CYS A 23 15.52 14.22 -0.26
N MET A 24 15.33 14.20 -1.59
CA MET A 24 14.12 13.68 -2.23
C MET A 24 13.91 12.19 -1.93
N ILE A 25 14.95 11.36 -2.07
CA ILE A 25 14.87 9.92 -1.75
C ILE A 25 14.55 9.68 -0.27
N TRP A 26 15.16 10.44 0.63
CA TRP A 26 14.98 10.29 2.07
C TRP A 26 13.55 10.66 2.49
N PHE A 27 13.05 11.75 1.93
CA PHE A 27 11.68 12.21 2.16
C PHE A 27 10.67 11.18 1.64
N VAL A 28 10.85 10.70 0.40
CA VAL A 28 9.99 9.66 -0.21
C VAL A 28 10.07 8.35 0.57
N GLY A 29 11.26 7.90 0.98
CA GLY A 29 11.43 6.67 1.75
C GLY A 29 10.68 6.70 3.09
N LYS A 30 10.75 7.83 3.81
CA LYS A 30 9.97 8.00 5.05
C LYS A 30 8.47 8.10 4.79
N PHE A 31 8.04 8.78 3.73
CA PHE A 31 6.62 8.87 3.37
C PHE A 31 6.05 7.53 2.91
N PHE A 32 6.84 6.73 2.21
CA PHE A 32 6.40 5.47 1.63
C PHE A 32 6.07 4.43 2.70
N ILE A 33 6.83 4.36 3.79
CA ILE A 33 6.54 3.46 4.92
C ILE A 33 5.23 3.84 5.61
N PHE A 34 4.96 5.15 5.73
CA PHE A 34 3.69 5.64 6.28
C PHE A 34 2.52 5.30 5.35
N GLY A 35 2.71 5.51 4.04
CA GLY A 35 1.75 5.15 2.99
C GLY A 35 1.47 3.65 2.94
N LEU A 36 2.49 2.79 3.02
CA LEU A 36 2.33 1.33 3.10
C LEU A 36 1.59 0.90 4.36
N LYS A 37 1.93 1.47 5.53
CA LYS A 37 1.26 1.14 6.79
C LYS A 37 -0.21 1.56 6.78
N ALA A 38 -0.53 2.71 6.18
CA ALA A 38 -1.91 3.15 5.95
C ALA A 38 -2.62 2.25 4.93
N SER A 39 -1.98 1.98 3.79
CA SER A 39 -2.53 1.17 2.69
C SER A 39 -2.76 -0.27 3.09
N TRP A 40 -2.00 -0.82 4.04
CA TRP A 40 -2.23 -2.15 4.59
C TRP A 40 -3.59 -2.28 5.28
N GLY A 41 -4.09 -1.18 5.87
CA GLY A 41 -5.44 -1.09 6.40
C GLY A 41 -6.50 -1.09 5.30
N ILE A 42 -6.34 -0.21 4.29
CA ILE A 42 -7.29 -0.10 3.18
C ILE A 42 -7.32 -1.39 2.35
N MET A 43 -6.17 -1.96 2.01
CA MET A 43 -6.08 -3.17 1.22
C MET A 43 -6.80 -4.34 1.92
N LYS A 44 -6.68 -4.48 3.24
CA LYS A 44 -7.45 -5.49 3.99
C LYS A 44 -8.95 -5.27 3.92
N LEU A 45 -9.40 -4.02 4.01
CA LEU A 45 -10.81 -3.66 3.93
C LEU A 45 -11.36 -3.96 2.52
N LEU A 46 -10.64 -3.51 1.50
CA LEU A 46 -11.00 -3.64 0.09
C LEU A 46 -10.94 -5.12 -0.36
N CYS A 47 -9.92 -5.86 0.08
CA CYS A 47 -9.86 -7.30 -0.11
C CYS A 47 -11.04 -7.99 0.58
N THR A 48 -11.38 -7.69 1.84
CA THR A 48 -12.49 -8.37 2.53
C THR A 48 -13.84 -8.05 1.89
N VAL A 49 -14.09 -6.78 1.54
CA VAL A 49 -15.33 -6.33 0.90
C VAL A 49 -15.53 -6.98 -0.48
N ILE A 50 -14.45 -7.18 -1.25
CA ILE A 50 -14.54 -7.76 -2.60
C ILE A 50 -14.41 -9.30 -2.57
N PHE A 51 -13.53 -9.87 -1.75
CA PHE A 51 -13.38 -11.34 -1.65
C PHE A 51 -14.59 -12.00 -1.02
N PHE A 52 -15.22 -11.40 -0.02
CA PHE A 52 -16.37 -11.99 0.65
C PHE A 52 -17.50 -12.39 -0.32
N PRO A 53 -17.99 -11.50 -1.21
CA PRO A 53 -18.98 -11.88 -2.20
C PRO A 53 -18.43 -12.85 -3.24
N VAL A 54 -17.16 -12.72 -3.67
CA VAL A 54 -16.56 -13.63 -4.66
C VAL A 54 -16.44 -15.07 -4.13
N ILE A 55 -15.99 -15.25 -2.89
CA ILE A 55 -15.91 -16.57 -2.23
C ILE A 55 -17.32 -17.16 -2.08
N LEU A 56 -18.31 -16.33 -1.73
CA LEU A 56 -19.68 -16.77 -1.57
C LEU A 56 -20.28 -17.27 -2.89
N ILE A 57 -20.11 -16.50 -3.97
CA ILE A 57 -20.57 -16.89 -5.31
C ILE A 57 -19.84 -18.16 -5.76
N GLY A 58 -18.52 -18.25 -5.55
CA GLY A 58 -17.74 -19.44 -5.89
C GLY A 58 -18.23 -20.72 -5.20
N MET A 59 -18.54 -20.66 -3.90
CA MET A 59 -19.03 -21.82 -3.16
C MET A 59 -20.49 -22.17 -3.47
N VAL A 60 -21.33 -21.19 -3.80
CA VAL A 60 -22.71 -21.41 -4.27
C VAL A 60 -22.70 -22.12 -5.62
N VAL A 61 -21.86 -21.68 -6.56
CA VAL A 61 -21.70 -22.33 -7.88
C VAL A 61 -21.07 -23.72 -7.74
N GLY A 62 -20.17 -23.92 -6.78
CA GLY A 62 -19.54 -25.20 -6.47
C GLY A 62 -20.41 -26.21 -5.71
N GLY A 63 -21.65 -25.87 -5.32
CA GLY A 63 -22.58 -26.77 -4.63
C GLY A 63 -22.30 -27.03 -3.15
N LEU A 64 -21.38 -26.30 -2.52
CA LEU A 64 -20.92 -26.48 -1.13
C LEU A 64 -21.61 -25.49 -0.17
N MET A 65 -22.91 -25.33 -0.34
CA MET A 65 -23.70 -24.30 0.36
C MET A 65 -23.63 -24.43 1.89
N TYR A 66 -23.47 -25.66 2.40
CA TYR A 66 -23.32 -25.95 3.83
C TYR A 66 -22.07 -25.33 4.46
N ILE A 67 -20.97 -25.21 3.72
CA ILE A 67 -19.74 -24.56 4.19
C ILE A 67 -19.78 -23.04 3.92
N ALA A 68 -20.44 -22.63 2.85
CA ALA A 68 -20.61 -21.22 2.51
C ALA A 68 -21.39 -20.43 3.57
N PHE A 69 -22.45 -21.04 4.13
CA PHE A 69 -23.34 -20.39 5.08
C PHE A 69 -22.68 -19.99 6.42
N PRO A 70 -21.94 -20.87 7.14
CA PRO A 70 -21.21 -20.49 8.35
C PRO A 70 -20.08 -19.50 8.04
N LEU A 71 -19.41 -19.63 6.89
CA LEU A 71 -18.35 -18.69 6.50
C LEU A 71 -18.91 -17.27 6.24
N LEU A 72 -20.10 -17.19 5.63
CA LEU A 72 -20.84 -15.94 5.45
C LEU A 72 -21.25 -15.33 6.80
N LEU A 73 -21.84 -16.14 7.68
CA LEU A 73 -22.31 -15.68 8.98
C LEU A 73 -21.17 -15.08 9.82
N ILE A 74 -20.01 -15.75 9.86
CA ILE A 74 -18.85 -15.26 10.62
C ILE A 74 -18.31 -13.97 10.01
N GLY A 75 -18.09 -13.92 8.69
CA GLY A 75 -17.61 -12.71 8.02
C GLY A 75 -18.60 -11.53 8.13
N GLY A 76 -19.90 -11.81 8.04
CA GLY A 76 -20.98 -10.83 8.18
C GLY A 76 -21.09 -10.27 9.60
N ILE A 77 -20.95 -11.10 10.64
CA ILE A 77 -20.96 -10.63 12.04
C ILE A 77 -19.74 -9.76 12.34
N ILE A 78 -18.55 -10.16 11.87
CA ILE A 78 -17.33 -9.34 12.03
C ILE A 78 -17.50 -8.00 11.31
N ALA A 79 -18.03 -8.01 10.09
CA ALA A 79 -18.33 -6.81 9.32
C ALA A 79 -19.39 -5.91 10.00
N LEU A 80 -20.42 -6.50 10.62
CA LEU A 80 -21.45 -5.77 11.34
C LEU A 80 -20.91 -5.13 12.62
N VAL A 81 -20.10 -5.85 13.38
CA VAL A 81 -19.47 -5.35 14.63
C VAL A 81 -18.47 -4.24 14.30
N THR A 82 -17.63 -4.42 13.28
CA THR A 82 -16.68 -3.36 12.87
C THR A 82 -17.36 -2.13 12.27
N SER A 83 -18.59 -2.24 11.78
CA SER A 83 -19.37 -1.10 11.25
C SER A 83 -20.17 -0.36 12.32
N ARG A 84 -20.28 -0.92 13.53
CA ARG A 84 -21.06 -0.36 14.66
C ARG A 84 -20.19 0.38 15.69
N SER A 85 -18.92 0.60 15.38
CA SER A 85 -17.97 1.41 16.17
C SER A 85 -17.49 2.60 15.36
#